data_AF-A0A3D4DKR6-F1
#
_entry.id   AF-A0A3D4DKR6-F1
#
_cell.length_a   1.000
_cell.length_b   1.000
_cell.length_c   1.000
_cell.angle_alpha   90.00
_cell.angle_beta   90.00
_cell.angle_gamma   90.00
#
_symmetry.space_group_name_H-M   'P 1'
#
loop_
_entity.id
_entity.type
_entity.pdbx_description
1 polymer ?
#
loop_
_entity_poly.entity_id
_entity_poly.type
_entity_poly.pdbx_seq_one_letter_code
_entity_poly.pdbx_strand_id
1 'polypeptide(L)' 'MVSLIYVALTAEAQLVPAPRALPASGGASLIGDDVLALRLRAQRDFELRRGLIPILTRRAGGAFSKRWMI' A
#
# COMPACT_ATOMS: atom_id res chain seq x y z
N MET A 1 -2.53 6.34 -11.07
CA MET A 1 -2.34 4.91 -10.74
C MET A 1 -1.04 4.78 -9.98
N VAL A 2 -0.94 3.89 -8.99
CA VAL A 2 0.32 3.62 -8.28
C VAL A 2 0.55 2.12 -8.13
N SER A 3 1.81 1.72 -8.18
CA SER A 3 2.28 0.38 -7.83
C SER A 3 3.30 0.52 -6.70
N LEU A 4 3.18 -0.34 -5.69
CA LEU A 4 4.08 -0.38 -4.55
C LEU A 4 4.63 -1.80 -4.39
N ILE A 5 5.93 -1.90 -4.18
CA ILE A 5 6.63 -3.16 -3.93
C ILE A 5 7.17 -3.11 -2.51
N TYR A 6 6.84 -4.14 -1.73
CA TYR A 6 7.38 -4.36 -0.40
C TYR A 6 8.22 -5.63 -0.42
N VAL A 7 9.51 -5.51 -0.11
CA VAL A 7 10.47 -6.62 -0.10
C VAL A 7 10.89 -6.88 1.33
N ALA A 8 10.49 -8.04 1.87
CA ALA A 8 10.87 -8.51 3.19
C ALA A 8 10.52 -9.99 3.35
N LEU A 9 11.29 -10.72 4.17
CA LEU A 9 10.99 -12.11 4.54
C LEU A 9 9.63 -12.30 5.24
N THR A 10 8.99 -11.21 5.66
CA THR A 10 7.65 -11.22 6.29
C THR A 10 6.54 -10.82 5.32
N ALA A 11 6.81 -10.76 4.00
CA ALA A 11 5.87 -10.29 2.99
C ALA A 11 4.57 -11.11 2.97
N GLU A 12 4.64 -12.43 3.08
CA GLU A 12 3.46 -13.31 3.14
C GLU A 12 2.52 -12.94 4.30
N ALA A 13 3.08 -12.67 5.49
CA ALA A 13 2.30 -12.25 6.66
C ALA A 13 1.57 -10.90 6.46
N GLN A 14 1.96 -10.12 5.44
CA GLN A 14 1.32 -8.87 5.08
C GLN A 14 0.23 -9.03 4.01
N LEU A 15 0.11 -10.20 3.37
CA LEU A 15 -0.89 -10.47 2.33
C LEU A 15 -2.31 -10.50 2.88
N VAL A 16 -2.57 -11.05 4.06
CA VAL A 16 -3.92 -11.10 4.67
C VAL A 16 -4.46 -9.71 5.07
N PRO A 17 -3.67 -8.82 5.72
CA PRO A 17 -4.15 -7.50 6.08
C PRO A 17 -4.22 -6.50 4.91
N ALA A 18 -3.46 -6.70 3.82
CA ALA A 18 -3.39 -5.73 2.73
C ALA A 18 -4.73 -5.55 1.96
N PRO A 19 -5.43 -6.60 1.51
CA PRO A 19 -6.71 -6.48 0.79
C PRO A 19 -7.81 -5.80 1.61
N ARG A 20 -7.83 -5.98 2.93
CA ARG A 20 -8.80 -5.30 3.81
C ARG A 20 -8.56 -3.79 3.93
N ALA A 21 -7.33 -3.34 3.73
CA ALA A 21 -6.97 -1.93 3.80
C ALA A 21 -7.02 -1.24 2.43
N LEU A 22 -7.15 -2.00 1.34
CA LEU A 22 -7.18 -1.47 -0.02
C LEU A 22 -8.62 -1.09 -0.41
N PRO A 23 -8.81 -0.01 -1.18
CA PRO A 23 -10.07 0.27 -1.86
C PRO A 23 -10.38 -0.85 -2.86
N ALA A 24 -11.65 -1.01 -3.23
CA ALA A 24 -12.10 -2.04 -4.19
C ALA A 24 -11.40 -1.97 -5.56
N SER A 25 -10.85 -0.81 -5.92
CA SER A 25 -10.07 -0.59 -7.15
C SER A 25 -8.58 -0.94 -7.02
N GLY A 26 -8.18 -1.53 -5.90
CA GLY A 26 -6.82 -1.97 -5.61
C GLY A 26 -6.72 -3.47 -5.36
N GLY A 27 -5.51 -3.98 -5.42
CA GLY A 27 -5.20 -5.39 -5.15
C GLY A 27 -3.81 -5.56 -4.59
N ALA A 28 -3.59 -6.71 -3.94
CA ALA A 28 -2.29 -7.14 -3.44
C ALA A 28 -2.04 -8.58 -3.90
N SER A 29 -0.79 -8.88 -4.24
CA SER A 29 -0.36 -10.22 -4.63
C SER A 29 1.05 -10.47 -4.15
N LEU A 30 1.32 -11.69 -3.70
CA LEU A 30 2.65 -12.14 -3.38
C LEU A 30 3.34 -12.62 -4.66
N ILE A 31 4.62 -12.27 -4.81
CA ILE A 31 5.49 -12.71 -5.90
C ILE A 31 6.66 -13.47 -5.23
N GLY A 32 6.64 -14.79 -5.26
CA GLY A 32 7.53 -15.58 -4.38
C GLY A 32 7.14 -15.44 -2.91
N ASP A 33 8.07 -15.62 -1.98
CA ASP A 33 7.77 -15.65 -0.53
C ASP A 33 8.08 -14.32 0.18
N ASP A 34 8.87 -13.45 -0.47
CA ASP A 34 9.48 -12.26 0.12
C ASP A 34 9.09 -10.94 -0.57
N VAL A 35 8.34 -11.00 -1.67
CA VAL A 35 7.88 -9.81 -2.39
C VAL A 35 6.36 -9.70 -2.37
N LEU A 36 5.86 -8.60 -1.82
CA LEU A 36 4.45 -8.23 -1.89
C LEU A 36 4.27 -7.05 -2.85
N ALA A 37 3.50 -7.27 -3.91
CA ALA A 37 3.12 -6.24 -4.87
C ALA A 37 1.70 -5.73 -4.56
N LEU A 38 1.55 -4.41 -4.46
CA LEU A 38 0.26 -3.73 -4.31
C LEU A 38 0.04 -2.80 -5.49
N ARG A 39 -1.20 -2.76 -5.99
CA ARG A 39 -1.62 -1.83 -7.04
C ARG A 39 -2.91 -1.13 -6.65
N LEU A 40 -2.96 0.17 -6.93
CA LEU A 40 -4.11 1.02 -6.64
C LEU A 40 -4.47 1.84 -7.89
N ARG A 41 -5.76 1.84 -8.22
CA ARG A 41 -6.34 2.74 -9.21
C ARG A 41 -7.31 3.68 -8.53
N ALA A 42 -7.29 4.96 -8.91
CA ALA A 42 -8.32 5.89 -8.51
C ALA A 42 -8.51 6.95 -9.61
N GLN A 43 -9.69 7.57 -9.61
CA GLN A 43 -10.08 8.62 -10.55
C GLN A 43 -9.29 9.92 -10.33
N ARG A 44 -8.88 10.19 -9.09
CA ARG A 44 -8.20 11.42 -8.67
C ARG A 44 -7.06 11.12 -7.70
N ASP A 45 -6.06 11.99 -7.68
CA ASP A 45 -4.86 11.80 -6.85
C ASP A 45 -5.15 11.83 -5.35
N PHE A 46 -6.13 12.61 -4.91
CA PHE A 46 -6.59 12.62 -3.52
C PHE A 46 -7.03 11.21 -3.06
N GLU A 47 -7.74 10.48 -3.91
CA GLU A 47 -8.21 9.12 -3.60
C GLU A 47 -7.04 8.13 -3.52
N LEU A 48 -6.02 8.32 -4.37
CA LEU A 48 -4.77 7.55 -4.26
C LEU A 48 -4.06 7.81 -2.94
N ARG A 49 -3.93 9.08 -2.53
CA ARG A 49 -3.32 9.47 -1.25
C ARG A 49 -4.11 8.91 -0.06
N ARG A 50 -5.45 8.99 -0.11
CA ARG A 50 -6.34 8.47 0.94
C ARG A 50 -6.18 6.96 1.17
N GLY A 51 -5.98 6.18 0.10
CA GLY A 51 -5.71 4.75 0.21
C GLY A 51 -4.25 4.42 0.58
N LEU A 52 -3.28 5.17 0.05
CA LEU A 52 -1.86 4.84 0.15
C LEU A 52 -1.22 5.30 1.47
N ILE A 53 -1.54 6.50 1.96
CA ILE A 53 -0.88 7.10 3.14
C ILE A 53 -1.05 6.23 4.41
N PRO A 54 -2.23 5.66 4.73
CA PRO A 54 -2.37 4.80 5.91
C PRO A 54 -1.49 3.54 5.83
N ILE A 55 -1.41 2.92 4.65
CA ILE A 55 -0.59 1.72 4.41
C ILE A 55 0.88 2.05 4.65
N LEU A 56 1.35 3.18 4.11
CA LEU A 56 2.73 3.61 4.28
C LEU A 56 3.02 4.02 5.72
N THR A 57 2.12 4.75 6.38
CA THR A 57 2.30 5.28 7.75
C THR A 57 2.47 4.14 8.76
N ARG A 58 1.66 3.09 8.62
CA ARG A 58 1.80 1.87 9.42
C ARG A 58 3.18 1.22 9.29
N ARG A 59 3.86 1.39 8.15
CA ARG A 59 5.18 0.81 7.88
C ARG A 59 6.34 1.71 8.29
N ALA A 60 6.23 2.99 8.00
CA ALA A 60 7.27 3.96 8.31
C ALA A 60 7.44 4.22 9.82
N GLY A 61 6.53 3.70 10.66
CA GLY A 61 6.56 3.89 12.10
C GLY A 61 6.25 5.33 12.52
N GLY A 62 5.70 6.14 11.62
CA GLY A 62 5.49 7.57 11.83
C GLY A 62 4.76 8.24 10.68
N ALA A 63 4.33 9.48 10.91
CA ALA A 63 3.61 10.28 9.93
C ALA A 63 4.52 10.70 8.76
N PHE A 64 3.99 10.65 7.55
CA PHE A 64 4.66 11.21 6.36
C PHE A 64 4.75 12.74 6.46
N SER A 65 5.73 13.35 5.78
CA SER A 65 5.85 14.80 5.76
C SER A 65 4.60 15.45 5.16
N LYS A 66 4.27 16.67 5.60
CA LYS A 66 3.07 17.39 5.12
C LYS A 66 2.97 17.47 3.60
N ARG A 67 4.10 17.48 2.88
CA ARG A 67 4.13 17.47 1.40
C ARG A 67 3.45 16.26 0.77
N TRP A 68 3.33 15.15 1.50
CA TRP A 68 2.60 13.96 1.06
C TRP A 68 1.11 14.03 1.39
N MET A 69 0.69 14.95 2.26
CA MET A 69 -0.69 15.07 2.76
C MET A 69 -1.48 16.24 2.13
N ILE A 70 -0.81 17.12 1.38
CA ILE A 70 -1.39 18.30 0.71
C ILE A 70 -1.71 17.91 -0.76
#